data_AF-A0A9E6B7A0-F1
#
_entry.id   AF-A0A9E6B7A0-F1
#
_cell.length_a   1.000
_cell.length_b   1.000
_cell.length_c   1.000
_cell.angle_alpha   90.00
_cell.angle_beta   90.00
_cell.angle_gamma   90.00
#
_symmetry.space_group_name_H-M   'P 1'
#
loop_
_entity.id
_entity.type
_entity.pdbx_description
1 polymer ?
#
loop_
_entity_poly.entity_id
_entity_poly.type
_entity_poly.pdbx_seq_one_letter_code
_entity_poly.pdbx_strand_id
1 'polypeptide(L)'
;MTVRPGVGRDEGRRRSRLVLETLEPRLLLSGTVLVALSGAGNLILTGDVQDNSVVIDQAGLAAGQMRITGTDGTLIDTGGGPAGSVVLSGVRRDVIIAMGDGNDRARLEGVNAPRHVAFDGSTGDNQLTVLNSSVGGGLRVKNGDGIDNSVVQGSTITGNVVIANGSGGSGVVLNGSGVGGAVLVKNRDGHDTVTLDATDVAGRVSVATGAGGSATVLHDSGVGGSFKAAGADGDDHLVLDSVDVAGKVTVSSGNGNNAAALAYSSIGGSAKFTNKDGFDSFVLNGTGVAGSLRVGNGAGDSTGVLVDSGVAGTVKIAARDGSDNLVVSGTGVGGGLAVNNGHGGGSIVLSDSDFGGHVGIANGSGDDSLVMDNADVGGNVTVRKGDGSSNIVFGGTSGAGGSVSFRSGTGNAVVVVESAGIGADLIISNRAGGGATNIYDSGINGNVKVAGGEGVNTFSLVGSGVGGGVSVAYKSAGASNIVLDPTGIGADLTIATGTGADSVQLFALTVGGRTSVKTGGGIDTVVVGVSSSFGGDFLLDTGTEDDWMALYASAFGGRLNVRMGAGDDRAEVGPAGAITVEGSAALDGAAGLDSLEIEGNGNAFAVPPVITGFETIT
;
A
#
# COMPACT_ATOMS: atom_id res chain seq x y z
N MET A 1 -76.03 26.46 95.02
CA MET A 1 -75.83 25.46 96.07
C MET A 1 -75.75 24.10 95.39
N THR A 2 -74.52 23.53 95.31
CA THR A 2 -74.18 22.08 95.23
C THR A 2 -74.73 21.28 94.01
N VAL A 3 -74.02 20.42 93.26
CA VAL A 3 -72.97 19.40 93.52
C VAL A 3 -72.31 19.01 92.17
N ARG A 4 -70.99 18.74 92.14
CA ARG A 4 -70.23 17.89 91.16
C ARG A 4 -70.11 16.46 91.77
N PRO A 5 -69.64 15.34 91.11
CA PRO A 5 -69.16 15.10 89.73
C PRO A 5 -69.58 13.71 89.13
N GLY A 6 -69.06 13.37 87.94
CA GLY A 6 -69.00 12.00 87.39
C GLY A 6 -67.92 11.89 86.29
N VAL A 7 -67.17 10.79 86.28
CA VAL A 7 -65.82 10.56 85.73
C VAL A 7 -65.78 10.10 84.26
N GLY A 8 -64.73 10.44 83.51
CA GLY A 8 -64.41 9.84 82.19
C GLY A 8 -62.95 10.07 81.78
N ARG A 9 -62.21 8.96 81.62
CA ARG A 9 -60.75 8.75 81.47
C ARG A 9 -60.01 9.55 80.39
N ASP A 10 -58.76 9.89 80.69
CA ASP A 10 -57.80 10.64 79.87
C ASP A 10 -56.69 9.67 79.38
N GLU A 11 -56.61 9.41 78.07
CA GLU A 11 -55.53 8.64 77.45
C GLU A 11 -54.43 9.57 76.94
N GLY A 12 -53.34 9.65 77.73
CA GLY A 12 -52.15 10.39 77.39
C GLY A 12 -51.38 9.78 76.20
N ARG A 13 -51.56 10.35 75.01
CA ARG A 13 -50.70 10.13 73.84
C ARG A 13 -49.28 10.63 74.14
N ARG A 14 -48.36 9.72 74.48
CA ARG A 14 -46.92 9.97 74.49
C ARG A 14 -46.44 10.33 73.08
N ARG A 15 -45.98 11.57 72.89
CA ARG A 15 -45.25 11.97 71.68
C ARG A 15 -43.85 11.35 71.73
N SER A 16 -43.64 10.28 70.96
CA SER A 16 -42.30 9.75 70.68
C SER A 16 -41.52 10.80 69.90
N ARG A 17 -40.56 11.45 70.56
CA ARG A 17 -39.56 12.29 69.89
C ARG A 17 -38.66 11.35 69.09
N LEU A 18 -38.75 11.39 67.77
CA LEU A 18 -37.74 10.80 66.89
C LEU A 18 -36.46 11.60 67.12
N VAL A 19 -35.50 11.00 67.81
CA VAL A 19 -34.12 11.48 67.82
C VAL A 19 -33.48 10.86 66.59
N LEU A 20 -33.21 11.67 65.57
CA LEU A 20 -32.22 11.30 64.56
C LEU A 20 -30.87 11.36 65.28
N GLU A 21 -30.26 10.20 65.52
CA GLU A 21 -28.83 10.15 65.79
C GLU A 21 -28.11 10.77 64.59
N THR A 22 -27.18 11.70 64.83
CA THR A 22 -26.29 12.19 63.78
C THR A 22 -25.50 11.00 63.28
N LEU A 23 -25.63 10.68 61.98
CA LEU A 23 -24.77 9.72 61.29
C LEU A 23 -23.33 9.99 61.69
N GLU A 24 -22.70 9.07 62.41
CA GLU A 24 -21.25 9.10 62.59
C GLU A 24 -20.64 9.14 61.19
N PRO A 25 -19.68 10.04 60.91
CA PRO A 25 -18.99 10.01 59.63
C PRO A 25 -18.25 8.69 59.56
N ARG A 26 -18.84 7.71 58.87
CA ARG A 26 -18.12 6.52 58.43
C ARG A 26 -17.06 7.02 57.46
N LEU A 27 -15.85 7.18 57.95
CA LEU A 27 -14.66 7.18 57.12
C LEU A 27 -14.71 5.81 56.41
N LEU A 28 -15.23 5.78 55.19
CA LEU A 28 -15.12 4.61 54.33
C LEU A 28 -13.62 4.50 54.05
N LEU A 29 -12.93 3.69 54.85
CA LEU A 29 -11.51 3.43 54.69
C LEU A 29 -11.32 2.83 53.30
N SER A 30 -10.53 3.49 52.46
CA SER A 30 -10.29 3.04 51.08
C SER A 30 -9.32 1.85 51.06
N GLY A 31 -8.62 1.58 52.16
CA GLY A 31 -7.75 0.42 52.32
C GLY A 31 -6.50 0.76 53.12
N THR A 32 -5.58 -0.19 53.24
CA THR A 32 -4.35 -0.03 54.03
C THR A 32 -3.13 -0.53 53.27
N VAL A 33 -2.09 0.31 53.21
CA VAL A 33 -0.80 -0.05 52.62
C VAL A 33 0.25 -0.20 53.72
N LEU A 34 0.78 -1.41 53.84
CA LEU A 34 1.93 -1.71 54.68
C LEU A 34 3.22 -1.25 53.99
N VAL A 35 4.05 -0.48 54.70
CA VAL A 35 5.31 0.05 54.20
C VAL A 35 6.47 -0.47 55.06
N ALA A 36 7.46 -1.05 54.40
CA ALA A 36 8.64 -1.59 55.04
C ALA A 36 9.93 -1.19 54.31
N LEU A 37 11.02 -1.05 55.06
CA LEU A 37 12.38 -0.96 54.52
C LEU A 37 13.14 -2.24 54.84
N SER A 38 13.60 -2.97 53.81
CA SER A 38 14.39 -4.18 54.03
C SER A 38 15.77 -3.82 54.60
N GLY A 39 16.42 -4.76 55.31
CA GLY A 39 17.80 -4.56 55.79
C GLY A 39 18.83 -4.31 54.68
N ALA A 40 18.48 -4.66 53.42
CA ALA A 40 19.29 -4.37 52.24
C ALA A 40 19.00 -2.98 51.63
N GLY A 41 18.00 -2.25 52.12
CA GLY A 41 17.62 -0.91 51.64
C GLY A 41 16.59 -0.88 50.51
N ASN A 42 15.77 -1.93 50.36
CA ASN A 42 14.60 -1.90 49.45
C ASN A 42 13.42 -1.24 50.16
N LEU A 43 12.73 -0.32 49.49
CA LEU A 43 11.43 0.17 49.91
C LEU A 43 10.36 -0.79 49.40
N ILE A 44 9.50 -1.30 50.28
CA ILE A 44 8.44 -2.26 49.95
C ILE A 44 7.11 -1.71 50.44
N LEU A 45 6.15 -1.56 49.52
CA LEU A 45 4.76 -1.22 49.80
C LEU A 45 3.90 -2.45 49.48
N THR A 46 3.00 -2.81 50.37
CA THR A 46 2.06 -3.93 50.22
C THR A 46 0.66 -3.47 50.58
N GLY A 47 -0.22 -3.37 49.58
CA GLY A 47 -1.62 -3.03 49.76
C GLY A 47 -2.47 -4.21 50.22
N ASP A 48 -3.75 -3.94 50.49
CA ASP A 48 -4.74 -4.94 50.87
C ASP A 48 -5.60 -5.37 49.67
N VAL A 49 -6.87 -5.75 49.86
CA VAL A 49 -7.78 -6.16 48.77
C VAL A 49 -8.78 -5.06 48.41
N GLN A 50 -8.49 -3.83 48.84
CA GLN A 50 -9.35 -2.66 48.67
C GLN A 50 -8.60 -1.61 47.85
N ASP A 51 -9.33 -0.65 47.27
CA ASP A 51 -8.78 0.43 46.45
C ASP A 51 -7.75 1.29 47.19
N ASN A 52 -6.46 1.07 46.93
CA ASN A 52 -5.40 1.82 47.59
C ASN A 52 -4.89 2.97 46.72
N SER A 53 -4.55 4.10 47.34
CA SER A 53 -4.05 5.29 46.64
C SER A 53 -2.86 5.86 47.42
N VAL A 54 -1.68 5.92 46.80
CA VAL A 54 -0.43 6.36 47.44
C VAL A 54 0.38 7.30 46.56
N VAL A 55 1.01 8.28 47.21
CA VAL A 55 2.02 9.18 46.61
C VAL A 55 3.36 8.98 47.29
N ILE A 56 4.41 8.80 46.49
CA ILE A 56 5.82 8.72 46.92
C ILE A 56 6.56 9.94 46.38
N ASP A 57 7.15 10.74 47.26
CA ASP A 57 7.88 11.95 46.89
C ASP A 57 9.21 12.12 47.66
N GLN A 58 10.07 13.00 47.16
CA GLN A 58 11.32 13.40 47.82
C GLN A 58 11.44 14.93 48.02
N ALA A 59 10.35 15.67 47.90
CA ALA A 59 10.36 17.11 48.02
C ALA A 59 10.73 17.54 49.45
N GLY A 60 11.82 18.31 49.56
CA GLY A 60 12.34 18.81 50.83
C GLY A 60 12.99 17.74 51.72
N LEU A 61 13.31 16.56 51.19
CA LEU A 61 13.93 15.46 51.93
C LEU A 61 15.43 15.33 51.62
N ALA A 62 16.18 14.69 52.53
CA ALA A 62 17.58 14.37 52.27
C ALA A 62 17.73 13.21 51.29
N ALA A 63 18.91 13.08 50.67
CA ALA A 63 19.20 11.97 49.75
C ALA A 63 19.00 10.60 50.43
N GLY A 64 18.30 9.69 49.74
CA GLY A 64 17.96 8.36 50.26
C GLY A 64 16.82 8.36 51.28
N GLN A 65 16.14 9.50 51.50
CA GLN A 65 14.85 9.55 52.18
C GLN A 65 13.72 9.60 51.17
N MET A 66 12.60 8.95 51.46
CA MET A 66 11.37 9.02 50.66
C MET A 66 10.17 9.21 51.60
N ARG A 67 9.22 10.04 51.20
CA ARG A 67 7.93 10.19 51.88
C ARG A 67 6.90 9.35 51.14
N ILE A 68 6.10 8.60 51.89
CA ILE A 68 4.97 7.83 51.39
C ILE A 68 3.72 8.40 52.05
N THR A 69 2.75 8.83 51.26
CA THR A 69 1.51 9.44 51.74
C THR A 69 0.34 8.65 51.19
N GLY A 70 -0.57 8.25 52.08
CA GLY A 70 -1.84 7.65 51.71
C GLY A 70 -2.82 8.74 51.27
N THR A 71 -3.46 8.53 50.13
CA THR A 71 -4.46 9.43 49.54
C THR A 71 -5.81 8.71 49.43
N ASP A 72 -6.87 9.48 49.15
CA ASP A 72 -8.24 8.96 48.97
C ASP A 72 -8.77 8.09 50.13
N GLY A 73 -8.29 8.32 51.35
CA GLY A 73 -8.68 7.54 52.54
C GLY A 73 -7.86 6.26 52.77
N THR A 74 -6.80 6.04 52.00
CA THR A 74 -5.82 4.97 52.23
C THR A 74 -4.95 5.30 53.43
N LEU A 75 -4.79 4.32 54.33
CA LEU A 75 -3.90 4.45 55.49
C LEU A 75 -2.55 3.78 55.24
N ILE A 76 -1.48 4.35 55.82
CA ILE A 76 -0.11 3.87 55.71
C ILE A 76 0.31 3.22 57.03
N ASP A 77 0.57 1.92 57.05
CA ASP A 77 1.05 1.21 58.24
C ASP A 77 2.54 0.88 58.13
N THR A 78 3.29 1.02 59.22
CA THR A 78 4.71 0.62 59.32
C THR A 78 4.94 -0.46 60.38
N GLY A 79 3.87 -1.12 60.85
CA GLY A 79 3.88 -2.06 61.96
C GLY A 79 3.71 -1.39 63.34
N GLY A 80 3.63 -0.05 63.37
CA GLY A 80 3.36 0.76 64.56
C GLY A 80 1.93 1.29 64.64
N GLY A 81 1.07 0.94 63.68
CA GLY A 81 -0.29 1.45 63.52
C GLY A 81 -0.41 2.40 62.32
N PRO A 82 -1.63 2.58 61.78
CA PRO A 82 -1.87 3.35 60.58
C PRO A 82 -1.64 4.86 60.77
N ALA A 83 -1.00 5.48 59.80
CA ALA A 83 -0.73 6.91 59.68
C ALA A 83 -1.16 7.42 58.30
N GLY A 84 -1.33 8.74 58.12
CA GLY A 84 -1.61 9.33 56.81
C GLY A 84 -0.36 9.46 55.92
N SER A 85 0.84 9.53 56.52
CA SER A 85 2.11 9.67 55.80
C SER A 85 3.28 9.19 56.67
N VAL A 86 4.35 8.73 56.03
CA VAL A 86 5.61 8.35 56.70
C VAL A 86 6.82 8.75 55.85
N VAL A 87 7.91 9.16 56.51
CA VAL A 87 9.21 9.38 55.87
C VAL A 87 10.15 8.25 56.26
N LEU A 88 10.68 7.53 55.28
CA LEU A 88 11.66 6.48 55.48
C LEU A 88 13.04 6.94 55.02
N SER A 89 14.07 6.54 55.75
CA SER A 89 15.47 6.84 55.43
C SER A 89 16.23 5.56 55.12
N GLY A 90 17.20 5.62 54.21
CA GLY A 90 18.02 4.47 53.83
C GLY A 90 17.50 3.68 52.62
N VAL A 91 16.64 4.29 51.80
CA VAL A 91 16.26 3.71 50.50
C VAL A 91 17.48 3.77 49.57
N ARG A 92 18.11 2.62 49.34
CA ARG A 92 19.38 2.50 48.58
C ARG A 92 19.29 1.54 47.40
N ARG A 93 18.18 0.81 47.27
CA ARG A 93 18.00 -0.25 46.27
C ARG A 93 16.66 -0.08 45.55
N ASP A 94 15.86 -1.15 45.53
CA ASP A 94 14.65 -1.22 44.72
C ASP A 94 13.46 -0.58 45.46
N VAL A 95 12.55 0.02 44.70
CA VAL A 95 11.21 0.43 45.15
C VAL A 95 10.23 -0.60 44.61
N ILE A 96 9.58 -1.34 45.51
CA ILE A 96 8.68 -2.43 45.19
C ILE A 96 7.31 -2.05 45.74
N ILE A 97 6.31 -2.01 44.86
CA ILE A 97 4.94 -1.60 45.15
C ILE A 97 4.04 -2.74 44.69
N ALA A 98 3.44 -3.46 45.63
CA ALA A 98 2.50 -4.54 45.35
C ALA A 98 1.17 -4.18 45.99
N MET A 99 0.17 -3.79 45.22
CA MET A 99 -1.03 -3.14 45.79
C MET A 99 -2.13 -4.13 46.18
N GLY A 100 -2.03 -5.39 45.73
CA GLY A 100 -3.08 -6.38 45.98
C GLY A 100 -4.20 -6.20 44.95
N ASP A 101 -5.39 -6.70 45.26
CA ASP A 101 -6.56 -6.55 44.37
C ASP A 101 -7.29 -5.24 44.70
N GLY A 102 -7.98 -4.66 43.72
CA GLY A 102 -8.69 -3.39 43.90
C GLY A 102 -8.30 -2.39 42.82
N ASN A 103 -8.90 -1.20 42.84
CA ASN A 103 -8.53 -0.14 41.90
C ASN A 103 -7.43 0.72 42.51
N ASP A 104 -6.18 0.31 42.27
CA ASP A 104 -5.05 0.90 42.97
C ASP A 104 -4.39 2.04 42.21
N ARG A 105 -3.87 3.04 42.94
CA ARG A 105 -3.12 4.17 42.39
C ARG A 105 -1.80 4.33 43.12
N ALA A 106 -0.69 4.33 42.37
CA ALA A 106 0.63 4.68 42.88
C ALA A 106 1.23 5.80 42.04
N ARG A 107 1.67 6.88 42.70
CA ARG A 107 2.34 8.01 42.06
C ARG A 107 3.72 8.23 42.64
N LEU A 108 4.77 8.17 41.82
CA LEU A 108 6.12 8.60 42.15
C LEU A 108 6.34 9.99 41.56
N GLU A 109 6.68 10.97 42.38
CA GLU A 109 6.83 12.37 41.96
C GLU A 109 8.16 12.97 42.43
N GLY A 110 9.02 13.34 41.48
CA GLY A 110 10.33 13.90 41.80
C GLY A 110 11.23 12.91 42.55
N VAL A 111 11.04 11.60 42.33
CA VAL A 111 11.74 10.55 43.07
C VAL A 111 13.03 10.15 42.34
N ASN A 112 14.11 9.98 43.10
CA ASN A 112 15.33 9.31 42.67
C ASN A 112 15.37 7.88 43.27
N ALA A 113 14.92 6.90 42.48
CA ALA A 113 14.99 5.48 42.81
C ALA A 113 16.38 4.94 42.40
N PRO A 114 17.25 4.54 43.35
CA PRO A 114 18.64 4.19 43.04
C PRO A 114 18.81 3.01 42.08
N ARG A 115 17.85 2.07 42.09
CA ARG A 115 17.89 0.87 41.26
C ARG A 115 16.54 0.65 40.56
N HIS A 116 15.83 -0.45 40.78
CA HIS A 116 14.58 -0.72 40.04
C HIS A 116 13.36 -0.14 40.73
N VAL A 117 12.35 0.19 39.92
CA VAL A 117 10.96 0.35 40.38
C VAL A 117 10.17 -0.84 39.86
N ALA A 118 9.45 -1.51 40.75
CA ALA A 118 8.55 -2.60 40.40
C ALA A 118 7.15 -2.30 40.97
N PHE A 119 6.14 -2.30 40.10
CA PHE A 119 4.73 -2.18 40.44
C PHE A 119 3.99 -3.48 40.08
N ASP A 120 3.19 -3.99 40.99
CA ASP A 120 2.24 -5.09 40.77
C ASP A 120 0.86 -4.64 41.26
N GLY A 121 -0.05 -4.35 40.34
CA GLY A 121 -1.42 -3.91 40.64
C GLY A 121 -2.43 -5.04 40.79
N SER A 122 -2.04 -6.31 40.57
CA SER A 122 -2.98 -7.45 40.53
C SER A 122 -4.24 -7.13 39.69
N THR A 123 -5.39 -7.74 40.00
CA THR A 123 -6.66 -7.45 39.32
C THR A 123 -7.32 -6.16 39.81
N GLY A 124 -8.02 -5.48 38.91
CA GLY A 124 -8.69 -4.20 39.15
C GLY A 124 -8.16 -3.12 38.22
N ASP A 125 -8.75 -1.92 38.27
CA ASP A 125 -8.37 -0.81 37.40
C ASP A 125 -7.20 -0.05 38.04
N ASN A 126 -5.97 -0.39 37.66
CA ASN A 126 -4.77 0.12 38.34
C ASN A 126 -4.13 1.29 37.62
N GLN A 127 -3.53 2.20 38.37
CA GLN A 127 -2.80 3.34 37.85
C GLN A 127 -1.41 3.47 38.48
N LEU A 128 -0.38 3.38 37.65
CA LEU A 128 0.98 3.81 38.02
C LEU A 128 1.31 5.13 37.31
N THR A 129 1.80 6.11 38.04
CA THR A 129 2.38 7.34 37.47
C THR A 129 3.79 7.56 38.00
N VAL A 130 4.77 7.70 37.11
CA VAL A 130 6.16 8.07 37.41
C VAL A 130 6.42 9.42 36.76
N LEU A 131 6.49 10.47 37.57
CA LEU A 131 6.59 11.85 37.12
C LEU A 131 7.90 12.49 37.55
N ASN A 132 8.60 13.12 36.61
CA ASN A 132 9.83 13.90 36.83
C ASN A 132 10.84 13.17 37.72
N SER A 133 10.97 11.86 37.50
CA SER A 133 11.70 10.95 38.38
C SER A 133 12.89 10.30 37.66
N SER A 134 13.87 9.85 38.45
CA SER A 134 15.03 9.11 37.97
C SER A 134 15.00 7.69 38.54
N VAL A 135 15.10 6.69 37.67
CA VAL A 135 15.24 5.27 38.02
C VAL A 135 16.60 4.79 37.52
N GLY A 136 17.51 4.52 38.46
CA GLY A 136 18.89 4.10 38.14
C GLY A 136 18.99 2.70 37.52
N GLY A 137 17.93 1.89 37.64
CA GLY A 137 17.74 0.61 36.98
C GLY A 137 16.59 0.65 35.97
N GLY A 138 15.84 -0.44 35.92
CA GLY A 138 14.64 -0.58 35.07
C GLY A 138 13.33 -0.38 35.83
N LEU A 139 12.28 -0.05 35.09
CA LEU A 139 10.89 0.01 35.55
C LEU A 139 10.16 -1.25 35.10
N ARG A 140 9.50 -1.95 36.04
CA ARG A 140 8.63 -3.08 35.74
C ARG A 140 7.23 -2.82 36.28
N VAL A 141 6.22 -2.96 35.44
CA VAL A 141 4.80 -2.88 35.79
C VAL A 141 4.15 -4.19 35.42
N LYS A 142 3.39 -4.76 36.35
CA LYS A 142 2.55 -5.93 36.11
C LYS A 142 1.16 -5.62 36.62
N ASN A 143 0.18 -5.72 35.75
CA ASN A 143 -1.23 -5.65 36.11
C ASN A 143 -1.92 -6.97 35.71
N GLY A 144 -2.98 -7.28 36.43
CA GLY A 144 -3.92 -8.35 36.16
C GLY A 144 -5.02 -7.88 35.23
N ASP A 145 -6.20 -8.49 35.33
CA ASP A 145 -7.34 -8.08 34.51
C ASP A 145 -7.94 -6.77 35.05
N GLY A 146 -8.31 -5.85 34.16
CA GLY A 146 -8.78 -4.51 34.48
C GLY A 146 -8.46 -3.49 33.39
N ILE A 147 -8.93 -2.26 33.57
CA ILE A 147 -8.53 -1.09 32.77
C ILE A 147 -7.36 -0.43 33.49
N ASP A 148 -6.15 -0.77 33.06
CA ASP A 148 -4.93 -0.29 33.70
C ASP A 148 -4.31 0.91 32.98
N ASN A 149 -3.67 1.81 33.70
CA ASN A 149 -2.95 2.95 33.14
C ASN A 149 -1.54 3.09 33.72
N SER A 150 -0.53 3.05 32.86
CA SER A 150 0.88 3.22 33.23
C SER A 150 1.45 4.46 32.55
N VAL A 151 1.77 5.49 33.34
CA VAL A 151 2.28 6.77 32.85
C VAL A 151 3.70 7.00 33.34
N VAL A 152 4.61 7.30 32.44
CA VAL A 152 5.98 7.77 32.71
C VAL A 152 6.15 9.10 32.02
N GLN A 153 6.37 10.17 32.78
CA GLN A 153 6.40 11.53 32.25
C GLN A 153 7.63 12.29 32.75
N GLY A 154 8.33 12.96 31.85
CA GLY A 154 9.50 13.80 32.18
C GLY A 154 10.59 13.04 32.93
N SER A 155 10.68 11.72 32.76
CA SER A 155 11.46 10.85 33.64
C SER A 155 12.60 10.16 32.89
N THR A 156 13.65 9.78 33.63
CA THR A 156 14.78 9.02 33.10
C THR A 156 14.83 7.63 33.71
N ILE A 157 14.78 6.60 32.87
CA ILE A 157 14.94 5.19 33.26
C ILE A 157 16.24 4.68 32.63
N THR A 158 17.23 4.35 33.45
CA THR A 158 18.55 3.94 32.92
C THR A 158 18.49 2.57 32.23
N GLY A 159 17.64 1.67 32.72
CA GLY A 159 17.44 0.33 32.19
C GLY A 159 16.21 0.22 31.28
N ASN A 160 15.62 -0.97 31.27
CA ASN A 160 14.42 -1.25 30.49
C ASN A 160 13.14 -0.75 31.17
N VAL A 161 12.14 -0.41 30.37
CA VAL A 161 10.74 -0.31 30.80
C VAL A 161 10.02 -1.56 30.34
N VAL A 162 9.42 -2.30 31.26
CA VAL A 162 8.65 -3.52 30.98
C VAL A 162 7.27 -3.38 31.61
N ILE A 163 6.23 -3.35 30.78
CA ILE A 163 4.84 -3.25 31.21
C ILE A 163 4.09 -4.47 30.70
N ALA A 164 3.43 -5.19 31.60
CA ALA A 164 2.61 -6.34 31.28
C ALA A 164 1.23 -6.16 31.91
N ASN A 165 0.22 -5.93 31.08
CA ASN A 165 -1.18 -5.80 31.52
C ASN A 165 -1.93 -7.12 31.29
N GLY A 166 -2.98 -7.36 32.06
CA GLY A 166 -3.90 -8.46 31.84
C GLY A 166 -4.91 -8.14 30.75
N SER A 167 -6.08 -8.77 30.83
CA SER A 167 -7.19 -8.48 29.91
C SER A 167 -7.97 -7.24 30.37
N GLY A 168 -8.55 -6.51 29.42
CA GLY A 168 -9.18 -5.20 29.64
C GLY A 168 -8.44 -4.12 28.84
N GLY A 169 -9.11 -2.99 28.59
CA GLY A 169 -8.50 -1.91 27.80
C GLY A 169 -7.45 -1.16 28.62
N SER A 170 -6.18 -1.28 28.27
CA SER A 170 -5.08 -0.70 29.03
C SER A 170 -4.41 0.49 28.32
N GLY A 171 -3.97 1.48 29.07
CA GLY A 171 -3.19 2.63 28.62
C GLY A 171 -1.74 2.57 29.06
N VAL A 172 -0.81 2.82 28.14
CA VAL A 172 0.61 3.00 28.44
C VAL A 172 1.08 4.28 27.80
N VAL A 173 1.62 5.20 28.59
CA VAL A 173 2.11 6.50 28.11
C VAL A 173 3.52 6.74 28.61
N LEU A 174 4.46 6.93 27.69
CA LEU A 174 5.77 7.51 27.96
C LEU A 174 5.80 8.88 27.27
N ASN A 175 5.99 9.96 28.03
CA ASN A 175 5.99 11.31 27.50
C ASN A 175 7.23 12.09 27.96
N GLY A 176 7.97 12.68 27.04
CA GLY A 176 9.12 13.54 27.37
C GLY A 176 10.18 12.81 28.18
N SER A 177 10.36 11.51 27.96
CA SER A 177 11.12 10.61 28.83
C SER A 177 12.30 9.95 28.13
N GLY A 178 13.34 9.61 28.88
CA GLY A 178 14.52 8.90 28.39
C GLY A 178 14.59 7.48 28.92
N VAL A 179 14.75 6.49 28.04
CA VAL A 179 14.92 5.07 28.39
C VAL A 179 16.26 4.57 27.83
N GLY A 180 17.22 4.32 28.73
CA GLY A 180 18.55 3.82 28.36
C GLY A 180 18.57 2.37 27.88
N GLY A 181 17.51 1.61 28.16
CA GLY A 181 17.30 0.25 27.67
C GLY A 181 16.22 0.15 26.59
N ALA A 182 15.48 -0.95 26.61
CA ALA A 182 14.35 -1.22 25.74
C ALA A 182 13.01 -0.91 26.43
N VAL A 183 11.99 -0.61 25.62
CA VAL A 183 10.58 -0.55 26.05
C VAL A 183 9.88 -1.81 25.56
N LEU A 184 9.27 -2.55 26.49
CA LEU A 184 8.52 -3.77 26.22
C LEU A 184 7.13 -3.65 26.84
N VAL A 185 6.09 -3.60 25.99
CA VAL A 185 4.70 -3.58 26.41
C VAL A 185 4.02 -4.85 25.93
N LYS A 186 3.31 -5.52 26.84
CA LYS A 186 2.48 -6.68 26.55
C LYS A 186 1.11 -6.47 27.17
N ASN A 187 0.11 -6.37 26.34
CA ASN A 187 -1.28 -6.38 26.75
C ASN A 187 -1.91 -7.70 26.34
N ARG A 188 -2.96 -8.13 27.05
CA ARG A 188 -3.80 -9.25 26.61
C ARG A 188 -4.99 -8.69 25.82
N ASP A 189 -6.12 -9.38 25.87
CA ASP A 189 -7.30 -8.98 25.11
C ASP A 189 -7.90 -7.71 25.69
N GLY A 190 -8.24 -6.75 24.84
CA GLY A 190 -8.71 -5.44 25.22
C GLY A 190 -8.54 -4.42 24.10
N HIS A 191 -9.15 -3.25 24.28
CA HIS A 191 -8.85 -2.07 23.46
C HIS A 191 -7.71 -1.31 24.12
N ASP A 192 -6.49 -1.59 23.69
CA ASP A 192 -5.30 -1.04 24.34
C ASP A 192 -4.74 0.19 23.62
N THR A 193 -4.06 1.05 24.36
CA THR A 193 -3.33 2.19 23.84
C THR A 193 -1.90 2.21 24.36
N VAL A 194 -0.93 2.38 23.45
CA VAL A 194 0.48 2.55 23.79
C VAL A 194 1.00 3.78 23.08
N THR A 195 1.36 4.81 23.84
CA THR A 195 1.85 6.08 23.32
C THR A 195 3.25 6.38 23.84
N LEU A 196 4.17 6.65 22.92
CA LEU A 196 5.49 7.22 23.19
C LEU A 196 5.53 8.57 22.49
N ASP A 197 5.60 9.65 23.26
CA ASP A 197 5.62 11.02 22.75
C ASP A 197 6.86 11.74 23.28
N ALA A 198 7.60 12.41 22.40
CA ALA A 198 8.87 13.07 22.76
C ALA A 198 9.80 12.16 23.60
N THR A 199 9.88 10.87 23.27
CA THR A 199 10.52 9.85 24.09
C THR A 199 11.69 9.20 23.37
N ASP A 200 12.86 9.22 23.99
CA ASP A 200 14.07 8.60 23.46
C ASP A 200 14.31 7.23 24.09
N VAL A 201 14.33 6.20 23.27
CA VAL A 201 14.63 4.81 23.66
C VAL A 201 15.94 4.39 23.01
N ALA A 202 17.00 4.22 23.80
CA ALA A 202 18.30 3.82 23.27
C ALA A 202 18.28 2.38 22.68
N GLY A 203 17.42 1.53 23.21
CA GLY A 203 17.21 0.16 22.75
C GLY A 203 16.06 0.01 21.75
N ARG A 204 15.44 -1.18 21.76
CA ARG A 204 14.27 -1.48 20.92
C ARG A 204 12.96 -1.09 21.62
N VAL A 205 11.93 -0.86 20.82
CA VAL A 205 10.54 -0.79 21.28
C VAL A 205 9.81 -2.02 20.76
N SER A 206 9.12 -2.72 21.66
CA SER A 206 8.30 -3.90 21.31
C SER A 206 6.96 -3.79 22.00
N VAL A 207 5.89 -3.70 21.22
CA VAL A 207 4.50 -3.72 21.67
C VAL A 207 3.83 -4.98 21.17
N ALA A 208 3.11 -5.67 22.05
CA ALA A 208 2.24 -6.78 21.69
C ALA A 208 0.88 -6.56 22.35
N THR A 209 -0.18 -6.52 21.56
CA THR A 209 -1.57 -6.43 22.01
C THR A 209 -2.28 -7.76 21.77
N GLY A 210 -3.25 -8.08 22.61
CA GLY A 210 -4.11 -9.25 22.42
C GLY A 210 -5.21 -8.97 21.39
N ALA A 211 -6.32 -9.69 21.51
CA ALA A 211 -7.48 -9.43 20.67
C ALA A 211 -8.22 -8.15 21.11
N GLY A 212 -8.84 -7.46 20.17
CA GLY A 212 -9.47 -6.15 20.39
C GLY A 212 -8.72 -5.04 19.65
N GLY A 213 -9.45 -4.03 19.20
CA GLY A 213 -8.86 -2.96 18.39
C GLY A 213 -7.96 -2.07 19.24
N SER A 214 -6.66 -2.07 18.94
CA SER A 214 -5.65 -1.39 19.76
C SER A 214 -4.91 -0.32 18.97
N ALA A 215 -4.37 0.68 19.67
CA ALA A 215 -3.58 1.75 19.09
C ALA A 215 -2.15 1.76 19.63
N THR A 216 -1.17 1.81 18.74
CA THR A 216 0.23 2.11 19.10
C THR A 216 0.67 3.37 18.37
N VAL A 217 1.11 4.38 19.11
CA VAL A 217 1.50 5.69 18.55
C VAL A 217 2.87 6.08 19.08
N LEU A 218 3.81 6.33 18.17
CA LEU A 218 5.05 7.01 18.47
C LEU A 218 5.03 8.37 17.75
N HIS A 219 5.34 9.43 18.48
CA HIS A 219 5.39 10.80 17.96
C HIS A 219 6.65 11.50 18.49
N ASP A 220 7.36 12.24 17.64
CA ASP A 220 8.56 13.02 17.98
C ASP A 220 9.60 12.21 18.80
N SER A 221 9.78 10.93 18.46
CA SER A 221 10.49 9.97 19.32
C SER A 221 11.65 9.29 18.61
N GLY A 222 12.68 8.93 19.39
CA GLY A 222 13.85 8.18 18.91
C GLY A 222 13.86 6.71 19.36
N VAL A 223 14.16 5.79 18.44
CA VAL A 223 14.38 4.37 18.74
C VAL A 223 15.76 3.96 18.21
N GLY A 224 16.74 3.87 19.11
CA GLY A 224 18.12 3.47 18.78
C GLY A 224 18.26 2.01 18.31
N GLY A 225 17.24 1.19 18.55
CA GLY A 225 17.13 -0.19 18.07
C GLY A 225 16.09 -0.36 16.96
N SER A 226 15.36 -1.48 17.01
CA SER A 226 14.25 -1.76 16.10
C SER A 226 12.92 -1.47 16.77
N PHE A 227 11.91 -1.15 15.96
CA PHE A 227 10.52 -1.07 16.40
C PHE A 227 9.75 -2.32 15.97
N LYS A 228 8.97 -2.89 16.90
CA LYS A 228 8.05 -3.99 16.62
C LYS A 228 6.69 -3.72 17.27
N ALA A 229 5.63 -3.81 16.48
CA ALA A 229 4.25 -3.90 16.96
C ALA A 229 3.62 -5.21 16.46
N ALA A 230 2.86 -5.88 17.33
CA ALA A 230 2.09 -7.06 16.95
C ALA A 230 0.71 -7.04 17.62
N GLY A 231 -0.35 -7.10 16.82
CA GLY A 231 -1.73 -7.25 17.28
C GLY A 231 -2.30 -8.63 16.95
N ALA A 232 -3.30 -9.05 17.72
CA ALA A 232 -4.11 -10.22 17.37
C ALA A 232 -5.33 -9.78 16.54
N ASP A 233 -6.47 -10.46 16.68
CA ASP A 233 -7.67 -10.10 15.92
C ASP A 233 -8.31 -8.84 16.50
N GLY A 234 -8.68 -7.89 15.65
CA GLY A 234 -9.18 -6.56 16.02
C GLY A 234 -8.79 -5.52 14.98
N ASP A 235 -9.43 -4.35 15.03
CA ASP A 235 -9.06 -3.21 14.19
C ASP A 235 -7.89 -2.48 14.85
N ASP A 236 -6.66 -2.78 14.44
CA ASP A 236 -5.46 -2.20 15.04
C ASP A 236 -4.93 -0.99 14.26
N HIS A 237 -4.48 0.03 14.99
CA HIS A 237 -3.93 1.26 14.44
C HIS A 237 -2.50 1.49 14.92
N LEU A 238 -1.57 1.64 13.99
CA LEU A 238 -0.17 1.99 14.27
C LEU A 238 0.19 3.30 13.59
N VAL A 239 0.78 4.23 14.35
CA VAL A 239 1.37 5.46 13.82
C VAL A 239 2.80 5.62 14.31
N LEU A 240 3.71 5.87 13.37
CA LEU A 240 5.01 6.47 13.62
C LEU A 240 5.02 7.82 12.90
N ASP A 241 5.03 8.92 13.66
CA ASP A 241 5.04 10.28 13.10
C ASP A 241 6.25 11.05 13.63
N SER A 242 7.10 11.52 12.71
CA SER A 242 8.35 12.20 13.06
C SER A 242 9.24 11.35 13.97
N VAL A 243 9.37 10.06 13.63
CA VAL A 243 10.11 9.06 14.41
C VAL A 243 11.38 8.61 13.68
N ASP A 244 12.49 8.59 14.41
CA ASP A 244 13.75 8.03 13.94
C ASP A 244 13.95 6.61 14.52
N VAL A 245 13.89 5.59 13.68
CA VAL A 245 14.19 4.20 14.04
C VAL A 245 15.51 3.79 13.39
N ALA A 246 16.57 3.64 14.19
CA ALA A 246 17.89 3.27 13.66
C ALA A 246 17.91 1.88 13.01
N GLY A 247 17.05 0.97 13.48
CA GLY A 247 16.92 -0.39 12.97
C GLY A 247 15.73 -0.58 12.03
N LYS A 248 15.13 -1.77 12.10
CA LYS A 248 13.96 -2.14 11.29
C LYS A 248 12.65 -1.78 11.97
N VAL A 249 11.61 -1.59 11.16
CA VAL A 249 10.20 -1.56 11.59
C VAL A 249 9.54 -2.87 11.20
N THR A 250 8.85 -3.51 12.13
CA THR A 250 8.04 -4.71 11.85
C THR A 250 6.69 -4.62 12.52
N VAL A 251 5.65 -4.73 11.72
CA VAL A 251 4.25 -4.65 12.13
C VAL A 251 3.58 -5.93 11.70
N SER A 252 2.80 -6.53 12.60
CA SER A 252 2.05 -7.74 12.31
C SER A 252 0.70 -7.67 12.97
N SER A 253 -0.36 -7.48 12.20
CA SER A 253 -1.73 -7.42 12.70
C SER A 253 -2.46 -8.73 12.42
N GLY A 254 -3.48 -9.03 13.23
CA GLY A 254 -4.35 -10.18 13.02
C GLY A 254 -5.44 -9.89 11.99
N ASN A 255 -6.58 -10.56 12.15
CA ASN A 255 -7.76 -10.26 11.34
C ASN A 255 -8.41 -8.95 11.81
N GLY A 256 -9.06 -8.21 10.92
CA GLY A 256 -9.67 -6.92 11.23
C GLY A 256 -9.18 -5.84 10.28
N ASN A 257 -9.73 -4.63 10.41
CA ASN A 257 -9.36 -3.50 9.56
C ASN A 257 -8.16 -2.79 10.17
N ASN A 258 -6.95 -3.12 9.70
CA ASN A 258 -5.74 -2.61 10.31
C ASN A 258 -5.21 -1.40 9.54
N ALA A 259 -4.66 -0.44 10.26
CA ALA A 259 -4.03 0.74 9.69
C ALA A 259 -2.61 0.90 10.21
N ALA A 260 -1.65 1.09 9.31
CA ALA A 260 -0.27 1.38 9.66
C ALA A 260 0.26 2.59 8.88
N ALA A 261 0.61 3.66 9.59
CA ALA A 261 1.11 4.89 9.01
C ALA A 261 2.52 5.22 9.51
N LEU A 262 3.43 5.45 8.58
CA LEU A 262 4.73 6.06 8.82
C LEU A 262 4.74 7.42 8.13
N ALA A 263 4.80 8.48 8.92
CA ALA A 263 4.78 9.86 8.48
C ALA A 263 6.08 10.57 8.90
N TYR A 264 6.72 11.27 7.97
CA TYR A 264 7.90 12.11 8.20
C TYR A 264 9.00 11.44 9.03
N SER A 265 9.14 10.12 8.87
CA SER A 265 9.98 9.28 9.72
C SER A 265 11.23 8.81 8.98
N SER A 266 12.23 8.34 9.72
CA SER A 266 13.44 7.75 9.17
C SER A 266 13.65 6.34 9.70
N ILE A 267 13.71 5.36 8.80
CA ILE A 267 13.95 3.95 9.11
C ILE A 267 15.33 3.55 8.58
N GLY A 268 16.30 3.41 9.48
CA GLY A 268 17.67 3.03 9.14
C GLY A 268 17.81 1.59 8.60
N GLY A 269 16.78 0.76 8.81
CA GLY A 269 16.67 -0.60 8.28
C GLY A 269 15.58 -0.78 7.24
N SER A 270 14.99 -1.98 7.21
CA SER A 270 13.84 -2.30 6.37
C SER A 270 12.53 -2.10 7.14
N ALA A 271 11.45 -1.81 6.41
CA ALA A 271 10.09 -1.78 6.95
C ALA A 271 9.30 -3.01 6.47
N LYS A 272 8.58 -3.67 7.38
CA LYS A 272 7.71 -4.80 7.07
C LYS A 272 6.36 -4.63 7.75
N PHE A 273 5.29 -4.72 6.96
CA PHE A 273 3.90 -4.77 7.41
C PHE A 273 3.29 -6.09 6.98
N THR A 274 2.53 -6.72 7.86
CA THR A 274 1.84 -7.98 7.57
C THR A 274 0.50 -7.97 8.26
N ASN A 275 -0.56 -7.94 7.48
CA ASN A 275 -1.93 -8.00 7.95
C ASN A 275 -2.54 -9.35 7.56
N LYS A 276 -3.53 -9.82 8.31
CA LYS A 276 -4.34 -10.98 7.88
C LYS A 276 -5.57 -10.46 7.14
N ASP A 277 -6.72 -11.09 7.32
CA ASP A 277 -7.90 -10.76 6.54
C ASP A 277 -8.60 -9.52 7.12
N GLY A 278 -9.05 -8.62 6.24
CA GLY A 278 -9.73 -7.38 6.60
C GLY A 278 -9.49 -6.26 5.59
N PHE A 279 -10.08 -5.09 5.86
CA PHE A 279 -9.84 -3.89 5.07
C PHE A 279 -8.61 -3.16 5.58
N ASP A 280 -7.44 -3.52 5.06
CA ASP A 280 -6.17 -3.03 5.59
C ASP A 280 -5.65 -1.80 4.84
N SER A 281 -5.05 -0.87 5.58
CA SER A 281 -4.40 0.31 5.02
C SER A 281 -2.95 0.43 5.47
N PHE A 282 -2.08 0.81 4.55
CA PHE A 282 -0.73 1.23 4.89
C PHE A 282 -0.36 2.53 4.19
N VAL A 283 0.30 3.42 4.93
CA VAL A 283 0.72 4.74 4.45
C VAL A 283 2.19 4.96 4.75
N LEU A 284 2.94 5.36 3.73
CA LEU A 284 4.29 5.89 3.83
C LEU A 284 4.24 7.32 3.28
N ASN A 285 4.38 8.33 4.14
CA ASN A 285 4.30 9.73 3.75
C ASN A 285 5.57 10.46 4.21
N GLY A 286 6.29 11.11 3.30
CA GLY A 286 7.49 11.87 3.67
C GLY A 286 8.57 11.04 4.36
N THR A 287 8.58 9.72 4.18
CA THR A 287 9.37 8.79 5.01
C THR A 287 10.52 8.17 4.23
N GLY A 288 11.68 8.11 4.87
CA GLY A 288 12.87 7.44 4.35
C GLY A 288 13.03 6.02 4.91
N VAL A 289 13.26 5.03 4.04
CA VAL A 289 13.58 3.65 4.39
C VAL A 289 14.91 3.27 3.73
N ALA A 290 15.97 3.14 4.53
CA ALA A 290 17.31 2.82 4.01
C ALA A 290 17.43 1.37 3.50
N GLY A 291 16.51 0.49 3.91
CA GLY A 291 16.39 -0.88 3.42
C GLY A 291 15.27 -1.06 2.39
N SER A 292 14.59 -2.21 2.46
CA SER A 292 13.44 -2.52 1.61
C SER A 292 12.12 -2.32 2.35
N LEU A 293 11.05 -2.09 1.60
CA LEU A 293 9.68 -2.11 2.09
C LEU A 293 9.00 -3.41 1.68
N ARG A 294 8.36 -4.11 2.63
CA ARG A 294 7.51 -5.26 2.35
C ARG A 294 6.15 -5.10 3.01
N VAL A 295 5.09 -5.19 2.23
CA VAL A 295 3.71 -5.22 2.71
C VAL A 295 3.07 -6.53 2.27
N GLY A 296 2.42 -7.21 3.20
CA GLY A 296 1.61 -8.39 2.93
C GLY A 296 0.23 -8.20 3.55
N ASN A 297 -0.81 -8.13 2.74
CA ASN A 297 -2.19 -8.09 3.19
C ASN A 297 -2.83 -9.47 3.00
N GLY A 298 -3.82 -9.79 3.83
CA GLY A 298 -4.62 -11.01 3.68
C GLY A 298 -5.71 -10.82 2.63
N ALA A 299 -6.85 -11.49 2.83
CA ALA A 299 -8.04 -11.26 2.02
C ALA A 299 -8.81 -10.02 2.54
N GLY A 300 -9.63 -9.40 1.70
CA GLY A 300 -10.28 -8.12 1.94
C GLY A 300 -9.65 -7.00 1.12
N ASP A 301 -10.41 -5.92 0.88
CA ASP A 301 -9.92 -4.82 0.05
C ASP A 301 -8.86 -4.02 0.83
N SER A 302 -7.66 -3.89 0.28
CA SER A 302 -6.59 -3.13 0.92
C SER A 302 -6.23 -1.85 0.18
N THR A 303 -5.70 -0.87 0.91
CA THR A 303 -5.17 0.37 0.32
C THR A 303 -3.72 0.61 0.73
N GLY A 304 -2.86 0.85 -0.25
CA GLY A 304 -1.48 1.27 -0.06
C GLY A 304 -1.22 2.65 -0.61
N VAL A 305 -0.54 3.50 0.17
CA VAL A 305 -0.16 4.85 -0.25
C VAL A 305 1.31 5.09 0.08
N LEU A 306 2.12 5.39 -0.93
CA LEU A 306 3.48 5.90 -0.80
C LEU A 306 3.52 7.28 -1.44
N VAL A 307 3.76 8.32 -0.64
CA VAL A 307 3.80 9.71 -1.10
C VAL A 307 5.05 10.38 -0.59
N ASP A 308 5.75 11.11 -1.46
CA ASP A 308 6.92 11.92 -1.13
C ASP A 308 7.97 11.17 -0.31
N SER A 309 8.15 9.87 -0.61
CA SER A 309 8.92 8.94 0.22
C SER A 309 10.12 8.38 -0.52
N GLY A 310 11.08 7.82 0.23
CA GLY A 310 12.28 7.21 -0.32
C GLY A 310 12.50 5.81 0.22
N VAL A 311 12.64 4.81 -0.67
CA VAL A 311 13.02 3.43 -0.31
C VAL A 311 14.29 3.07 -1.06
N ALA A 312 15.42 2.97 -0.36
CA ALA A 312 16.70 2.71 -1.03
C ALA A 312 16.78 1.30 -1.66
N GLY A 313 16.09 0.33 -1.06
CA GLY A 313 15.97 -1.04 -1.57
C GLY A 313 14.77 -1.24 -2.48
N THR A 314 14.20 -2.45 -2.45
CA THR A 314 13.01 -2.81 -3.24
C THR A 314 11.72 -2.55 -2.47
N VAL A 315 10.63 -2.27 -3.17
CA VAL A 315 9.27 -2.30 -2.63
C VAL A 315 8.58 -3.58 -3.10
N LYS A 316 8.04 -4.36 -2.15
CA LYS A 316 7.20 -5.51 -2.46
C LYS A 316 5.87 -5.43 -1.74
N ILE A 317 4.77 -5.47 -2.49
CA ILE A 317 3.41 -5.46 -1.97
C ILE A 317 2.71 -6.72 -2.48
N ALA A 318 2.07 -7.45 -1.57
CA ALA A 318 1.31 -8.65 -1.90
C ALA A 318 -0.02 -8.64 -1.13
N ALA A 319 -1.11 -8.89 -1.83
CA ALA A 319 -2.45 -9.07 -1.28
C ALA A 319 -3.05 -10.40 -1.75
N ARG A 320 -4.18 -10.80 -1.16
CA ARG A 320 -4.94 -12.00 -1.55
C ARG A 320 -6.23 -11.60 -2.27
N ASP A 321 -7.36 -12.17 -1.92
CA ASP A 321 -8.63 -11.86 -2.56
C ASP A 321 -9.14 -10.53 -2.01
N GLY A 322 -9.40 -9.53 -2.85
CA GLY A 322 -9.81 -8.18 -2.48
C GLY A 322 -9.63 -7.19 -3.63
N SER A 323 -10.33 -6.07 -3.58
CA SER A 323 -10.18 -4.94 -4.50
C SER A 323 -9.04 -4.03 -4.01
N ASP A 324 -7.81 -4.40 -4.31
CA ASP A 324 -6.63 -3.73 -3.75
C ASP A 324 -6.19 -2.50 -4.55
N ASN A 325 -6.00 -1.39 -3.84
CA ASN A 325 -5.55 -0.13 -4.41
C ASN A 325 -4.13 0.21 -3.95
N LEU A 326 -3.29 0.69 -4.87
CA LEU A 326 -1.96 1.19 -4.59
C LEU A 326 -1.73 2.53 -5.30
N VAL A 327 -1.30 3.53 -4.54
CA VAL A 327 -0.81 4.80 -5.06
C VAL A 327 0.65 4.97 -4.66
N VAL A 328 1.51 5.23 -5.64
CA VAL A 328 2.91 5.62 -5.45
C VAL A 328 3.10 6.94 -6.16
N SER A 329 3.32 8.02 -5.41
CA SER A 329 3.46 9.38 -5.93
C SER A 329 4.69 10.07 -5.36
N GLY A 330 5.44 10.83 -6.16
CA GLY A 330 6.59 11.59 -5.66
C GLY A 330 7.65 10.73 -4.97
N THR A 331 7.72 9.43 -5.28
CA THR A 331 8.44 8.44 -4.47
C THR A 331 9.63 7.87 -5.23
N GLY A 332 10.79 7.86 -4.59
CA GLY A 332 12.01 7.24 -5.13
C GLY A 332 12.22 5.83 -4.58
N VAL A 333 12.35 4.84 -5.47
CA VAL A 333 12.70 3.46 -5.12
C VAL A 333 14.04 3.11 -5.76
N GLY A 334 15.09 2.95 -4.96
CA GLY A 334 16.44 2.64 -5.48
C GLY A 334 16.53 1.26 -6.14
N GLY A 335 15.71 0.31 -5.71
CA GLY A 335 15.51 -0.99 -6.34
C GLY A 335 14.31 -1.03 -7.30
N GLY A 336 13.64 -2.18 -7.36
CA GLY A 336 12.41 -2.36 -8.13
C GLY A 336 11.14 -2.34 -7.27
N LEU A 337 9.99 -2.23 -7.95
CA LEU A 337 8.66 -2.39 -7.39
C LEU A 337 8.08 -3.73 -7.85
N ALA A 338 7.59 -4.54 -6.91
CA ALA A 338 6.86 -5.76 -7.20
C ALA A 338 5.51 -5.75 -6.49
N VAL A 339 4.43 -5.80 -7.27
CA VAL A 339 3.04 -5.78 -6.76
C VAL A 339 2.33 -7.06 -7.19
N ASN A 340 1.67 -7.73 -6.24
CA ASN A 340 0.79 -8.85 -6.50
C ASN A 340 -0.56 -8.61 -5.80
N ASN A 341 -1.59 -8.23 -6.54
CA ASN A 341 -2.91 -7.86 -5.98
C ASN A 341 -3.88 -9.05 -5.84
N GLY A 342 -3.40 -10.29 -5.95
CA GLY A 342 -4.26 -11.47 -5.80
C GLY A 342 -5.51 -11.41 -6.71
N HIS A 343 -6.69 -11.73 -6.20
CA HIS A 343 -7.95 -11.74 -6.97
C HIS A 343 -8.87 -10.60 -6.55
N GLY A 344 -9.53 -9.92 -7.47
CA GLY A 344 -10.41 -8.78 -7.23
C GLY A 344 -10.04 -7.63 -8.15
N GLY A 345 -10.90 -6.62 -8.26
CA GLY A 345 -10.62 -5.47 -9.12
C GLY A 345 -9.70 -4.48 -8.42
N GLY A 346 -8.47 -4.31 -8.90
CA GLY A 346 -7.48 -3.43 -8.27
C GLY A 346 -7.11 -2.21 -9.13
N SER A 347 -6.74 -1.12 -8.48
CA SER A 347 -6.17 0.06 -9.14
C SER A 347 -4.74 0.30 -8.67
N ILE A 348 -3.82 0.45 -9.62
CA ILE A 348 -2.43 0.84 -9.32
C ILE A 348 -2.15 2.15 -10.06
N VAL A 349 -1.70 3.16 -9.32
CA VAL A 349 -1.28 4.45 -9.85
C VAL A 349 0.16 4.69 -9.44
N LEU A 350 1.03 4.87 -10.43
CA LEU A 350 2.44 5.24 -10.26
C LEU A 350 2.62 6.61 -10.93
N SER A 351 2.83 7.66 -10.14
CA SER A 351 2.95 9.03 -10.64
C SER A 351 4.21 9.72 -10.12
N ASP A 352 4.87 10.52 -10.96
CA ASP A 352 6.01 11.37 -10.53
C ASP A 352 7.05 10.60 -9.69
N SER A 353 7.41 9.39 -10.10
CA SER A 353 8.16 8.43 -9.26
C SER A 353 9.24 7.70 -10.04
N ASP A 354 10.38 7.49 -9.37
CA ASP A 354 11.57 6.85 -9.97
C ASP A 354 11.80 5.45 -9.39
N PHE A 355 12.05 4.48 -10.25
CA PHE A 355 12.37 3.10 -9.89
C PHE A 355 13.71 2.70 -10.52
N GLY A 356 14.77 2.58 -9.71
CA GLY A 356 16.11 2.21 -10.19
C GLY A 356 16.20 0.80 -10.80
N GLY A 357 15.23 -0.07 -10.49
CA GLY A 357 15.15 -1.45 -10.94
C GLY A 357 13.96 -1.73 -11.86
N HIS A 358 13.35 -2.91 -11.68
CA HIS A 358 12.22 -3.37 -12.49
C HIS A 358 10.89 -3.04 -11.80
N VAL A 359 9.87 -2.73 -12.59
CA VAL A 359 8.48 -2.65 -12.12
C VAL A 359 7.74 -3.89 -12.61
N GLY A 360 7.32 -4.74 -11.68
CA GLY A 360 6.57 -5.96 -11.94
C GLY A 360 5.22 -5.95 -11.25
N ILE A 361 4.14 -6.00 -12.02
CA ILE A 361 2.77 -6.00 -11.53
C ILE A 361 2.08 -7.28 -11.97
N ALA A 362 1.52 -8.01 -11.00
CA ALA A 362 0.76 -9.23 -11.24
C ALA A 362 -0.61 -9.10 -10.57
N ASN A 363 -1.65 -8.96 -11.37
CA ASN A 363 -3.02 -9.02 -10.88
C ASN A 363 -3.63 -10.36 -11.29
N GLY A 364 -4.56 -10.84 -10.47
CA GLY A 364 -5.37 -12.02 -10.74
C GLY A 364 -6.63 -11.63 -11.51
N SER A 365 -7.74 -12.30 -11.21
CA SER A 365 -9.04 -12.01 -11.84
C SER A 365 -9.67 -10.74 -11.29
N GLY A 366 -10.43 -10.00 -12.08
CA GLY A 366 -11.09 -8.75 -11.69
C GLY A 366 -10.89 -7.68 -12.75
N ASP A 367 -11.68 -6.61 -12.68
CA ASP A 367 -11.46 -5.45 -13.53
C ASP A 367 -10.32 -4.62 -12.94
N ASP A 368 -9.21 -4.55 -13.68
CA ASP A 368 -7.94 -4.04 -13.18
C ASP A 368 -7.49 -2.78 -13.92
N SER A 369 -7.06 -1.76 -13.17
CA SER A 369 -6.48 -0.54 -13.73
C SER A 369 -4.99 -0.42 -13.39
N LEU A 370 -4.21 0.07 -14.34
CA LEU A 370 -2.85 0.55 -14.11
C LEU A 370 -2.69 1.89 -14.83
N VAL A 371 -2.25 2.90 -14.09
CA VAL A 371 -1.80 4.18 -14.65
C VAL A 371 -0.36 4.40 -14.21
N MET A 372 0.51 4.61 -15.20
CA MET A 372 1.87 5.11 -14.99
C MET A 372 1.96 6.46 -15.70
N ASP A 373 2.27 7.51 -14.94
CA ASP A 373 2.29 8.89 -15.42
C ASP A 373 3.54 9.59 -14.88
N ASN A 374 4.41 10.08 -15.75
CA ASN A 374 5.71 10.65 -15.36
C ASN A 374 6.50 9.75 -14.38
N ALA A 375 6.58 8.45 -14.69
CA ALA A 375 7.24 7.46 -13.86
C ALA A 375 8.39 6.77 -14.61
N ASP A 376 9.62 6.94 -14.11
CA ASP A 376 10.82 6.43 -14.75
C ASP A 376 11.28 5.09 -14.13
N VAL A 377 11.58 4.13 -15.00
CA VAL A 377 11.99 2.78 -14.61
C VAL A 377 13.34 2.46 -15.25
N GLY A 378 14.38 2.24 -14.44
CA GLY A 378 15.72 1.91 -14.92
C GLY A 378 15.79 0.54 -15.63
N GLY A 379 14.89 -0.39 -15.28
CA GLY A 379 14.80 -1.73 -15.86
C GLY A 379 13.57 -1.95 -16.74
N ASN A 380 13.01 -3.16 -16.67
CA ASN A 380 11.80 -3.52 -17.42
C ASN A 380 10.53 -3.15 -16.64
N VAL A 381 9.47 -2.86 -17.40
CA VAL A 381 8.09 -2.82 -16.90
C VAL A 381 7.38 -4.09 -17.36
N THR A 382 6.82 -4.85 -16.43
CA THR A 382 6.08 -6.08 -16.74
C THR A 382 4.77 -6.09 -15.99
N VAL A 383 3.67 -6.17 -16.73
CA VAL A 383 2.32 -6.22 -16.17
C VAL A 383 1.63 -7.47 -16.69
N ARG A 384 1.18 -8.30 -15.76
CA ARG A 384 0.36 -9.47 -16.04
C ARG A 384 -0.97 -9.30 -15.31
N LYS A 385 -2.05 -9.13 -16.06
CA LYS A 385 -3.42 -9.14 -15.54
C LYS A 385 -4.02 -10.54 -15.71
N GLY A 386 -4.98 -10.90 -14.86
CA GLY A 386 -5.78 -12.12 -15.02
C GLY A 386 -7.03 -11.83 -15.84
N ASP A 387 -8.09 -12.58 -15.54
CA ASP A 387 -9.40 -12.49 -16.23
C ASP A 387 -10.18 -11.26 -15.77
N GLY A 388 -10.82 -10.55 -16.70
CA GLY A 388 -11.54 -9.30 -16.42
C GLY A 388 -11.15 -8.21 -17.42
N SER A 389 -11.88 -7.10 -17.41
CA SER A 389 -11.55 -5.97 -18.26
C SER A 389 -10.34 -5.24 -17.69
N SER A 390 -9.36 -4.94 -18.52
CA SER A 390 -8.12 -4.29 -18.06
C SER A 390 -7.92 -2.95 -18.76
N ASN A 391 -7.63 -1.90 -18.00
CA ASN A 391 -7.20 -0.62 -18.54
C ASN A 391 -5.76 -0.33 -18.11
N ILE A 392 -4.88 -0.08 -19.08
CA ILE A 392 -3.46 0.18 -18.84
C ILE A 392 -3.09 1.46 -19.58
N VAL A 393 -2.57 2.43 -18.84
CA VAL A 393 -2.00 3.66 -19.38
C VAL A 393 -0.54 3.75 -18.96
N PHE A 394 0.35 3.89 -19.94
CA PHE A 394 1.78 4.15 -19.76
C PHE A 394 2.09 5.48 -20.46
N GLY A 395 2.13 6.56 -19.69
CA GLY A 395 1.95 7.92 -20.21
C GLY A 395 2.83 9.00 -19.57
N GLY A 396 2.59 10.24 -20.01
CA GLY A 396 3.12 11.47 -19.40
C GLY A 396 4.63 11.51 -19.23
N THR A 397 5.37 11.22 -20.30
CA THR A 397 6.84 11.19 -20.32
C THR A 397 7.51 10.07 -19.52
N SER A 398 6.74 9.04 -19.10
CA SER A 398 7.30 7.85 -18.45
C SER A 398 8.35 7.15 -19.32
N GLY A 399 9.48 6.78 -18.71
CA GLY A 399 10.56 6.04 -19.32
C GLY A 399 10.71 4.61 -18.80
N ALA A 400 11.10 3.68 -19.68
CA ALA A 400 11.63 2.38 -19.31
C ALA A 400 13.00 2.17 -19.96
N GLY A 401 14.05 1.99 -19.17
CA GLY A 401 15.40 1.68 -19.67
C GLY A 401 15.48 0.33 -20.39
N GLY A 402 14.58 -0.60 -20.05
CA GLY A 402 14.43 -1.91 -20.68
C GLY A 402 13.18 -2.03 -21.56
N SER A 403 12.62 -3.24 -21.58
CA SER A 403 11.39 -3.57 -22.30
C SER A 403 10.15 -3.27 -21.45
N VAL A 404 9.05 -2.99 -22.13
CA VAL A 404 7.71 -2.89 -21.54
C VAL A 404 6.87 -4.06 -22.06
N SER A 405 6.30 -4.85 -21.15
CA SER A 405 5.44 -5.98 -21.51
C SER A 405 4.11 -5.95 -20.77
N PHE A 406 3.03 -5.98 -21.54
CA PHE A 406 1.66 -6.05 -21.06
C PHE A 406 1.02 -7.36 -21.52
N ARG A 407 0.47 -8.12 -20.58
CA ARG A 407 -0.27 -9.34 -20.86
C ARG A 407 -1.59 -9.34 -20.09
N SER A 408 -2.71 -9.32 -20.78
CA SER A 408 -4.04 -9.48 -20.19
C SER A 408 -4.51 -10.94 -20.22
N GLY A 409 -5.49 -11.26 -19.38
CA GLY A 409 -6.20 -12.55 -19.38
C GLY A 409 -7.37 -12.54 -20.36
N THR A 410 -8.50 -13.15 -19.97
CA THR A 410 -9.76 -13.05 -20.73
C THR A 410 -10.47 -11.72 -20.43
N GLY A 411 -11.26 -11.20 -21.37
CA GLY A 411 -11.96 -9.90 -21.22
C GLY A 411 -11.43 -8.83 -22.16
N ASN A 412 -12.06 -7.65 -22.15
CA ASN A 412 -11.63 -6.55 -23.01
C ASN A 412 -10.41 -5.85 -22.40
N ALA A 413 -9.37 -5.65 -23.21
CA ALA A 413 -8.15 -4.99 -22.75
C ALA A 413 -7.91 -3.70 -23.52
N VAL A 414 -7.70 -2.60 -22.80
CA VAL A 414 -7.27 -1.31 -23.35
C VAL A 414 -5.86 -1.04 -22.87
N VAL A 415 -4.95 -0.82 -23.82
CA VAL A 415 -3.57 -0.43 -23.55
C VAL A 415 -3.29 0.86 -24.31
N VAL A 416 -2.92 1.90 -23.57
CA VAL A 416 -2.49 3.19 -24.10
C VAL A 416 -1.03 3.41 -23.71
N VAL A 417 -0.19 3.67 -24.70
CA VAL A 417 1.20 4.09 -24.53
C VAL A 417 1.31 5.47 -25.16
N GLU A 418 1.63 6.49 -24.39
CA GLU A 418 1.58 7.88 -24.86
C GLU A 418 2.79 8.67 -24.38
N SER A 419 3.43 9.41 -25.30
CA SER A 419 4.59 10.25 -24.97
C SER A 419 5.68 9.51 -24.19
N ALA A 420 5.90 8.23 -24.50
CA ALA A 420 6.73 7.33 -23.70
C ALA A 420 8.07 7.03 -24.35
N GLY A 421 9.11 6.80 -23.53
CA GLY A 421 10.42 6.34 -23.97
C GLY A 421 10.69 4.89 -23.56
N ILE A 422 10.87 3.98 -24.52
CA ILE A 422 11.14 2.56 -24.27
C ILE A 422 12.50 2.18 -24.83
N GLY A 423 13.42 1.79 -23.96
CA GLY A 423 14.81 1.50 -24.27
C GLY A 423 15.01 0.20 -25.08
N ALA A 424 14.06 -0.72 -25.03
CA ALA A 424 14.06 -1.97 -25.79
C ALA A 424 12.69 -2.27 -26.42
N ASP A 425 12.11 -3.44 -26.19
CA ASP A 425 10.89 -3.89 -26.87
C ASP A 425 9.61 -3.44 -26.12
N LEU A 426 8.56 -3.17 -26.89
CA LEU A 426 7.18 -3.07 -26.40
C LEU A 426 6.40 -4.33 -26.83
N ILE A 427 5.92 -5.10 -25.85
CA ILE A 427 5.24 -6.37 -26.10
C ILE A 427 3.85 -6.35 -25.45
N ILE A 428 2.81 -6.39 -26.27
CA ILE A 428 1.41 -6.40 -25.85
C ILE A 428 0.77 -7.71 -26.28
N SER A 429 0.11 -8.39 -25.34
CA SER A 429 -0.58 -9.66 -25.60
C SER A 429 -1.94 -9.65 -24.94
N ASN A 430 -2.96 -9.33 -25.74
CA ASN A 430 -4.37 -9.40 -25.37
C ASN A 430 -4.88 -10.79 -25.71
N ARG A 431 -5.23 -11.61 -24.70
CA ARG A 431 -5.47 -13.05 -24.93
C ARG A 431 -6.82 -13.35 -25.56
N ALA A 432 -7.93 -13.14 -24.85
CA ALA A 432 -9.28 -13.49 -25.33
C ALA A 432 -10.26 -12.37 -25.00
N GLY A 433 -11.16 -12.05 -25.93
CA GLY A 433 -11.94 -10.80 -25.89
C GLY A 433 -11.46 -9.81 -26.96
N GLY A 434 -12.08 -8.63 -27.03
CA GLY A 434 -11.62 -7.55 -27.88
C GLY A 434 -10.46 -6.78 -27.24
N GLY A 435 -9.55 -6.24 -28.05
CA GLY A 435 -8.39 -5.50 -27.54
C GLY A 435 -8.20 -4.18 -28.26
N ALA A 436 -8.02 -3.08 -27.51
CA ALA A 436 -7.60 -1.80 -28.05
C ALA A 436 -6.17 -1.50 -27.62
N THR A 437 -5.28 -1.32 -28.59
CA THR A 437 -3.89 -0.92 -28.35
C THR A 437 -3.62 0.38 -29.08
N ASN A 438 -3.29 1.42 -28.34
CA ASN A 438 -3.02 2.72 -28.89
C ASN A 438 -1.64 3.20 -28.45
N ILE A 439 -0.78 3.53 -29.41
CA ILE A 439 0.57 4.02 -29.18
C ILE A 439 0.67 5.40 -29.85
N TYR A 440 0.90 6.44 -29.06
CA TYR A 440 0.95 7.83 -29.50
C TYR A 440 2.27 8.48 -29.11
N ASP A 441 2.86 9.23 -30.05
CA ASP A 441 3.99 10.13 -29.81
C ASP A 441 5.14 9.50 -29.00
N SER A 442 5.40 8.22 -29.21
CA SER A 442 6.30 7.42 -28.38
C SER A 442 7.55 6.98 -29.14
N GLY A 443 8.68 6.89 -28.43
CA GLY A 443 9.95 6.38 -28.94
C GLY A 443 10.24 4.98 -28.39
N ILE A 444 10.31 3.99 -29.27
CA ILE A 444 10.63 2.60 -28.94
C ILE A 444 11.91 2.21 -29.68
N ASN A 445 13.00 1.97 -28.95
CA ASN A 445 14.29 1.63 -29.58
C ASN A 445 14.31 0.21 -30.16
N GLY A 446 13.56 -0.72 -29.56
CA GLY A 446 13.44 -2.10 -30.00
C GLY A 446 12.22 -2.33 -30.88
N ASN A 447 11.60 -3.51 -30.74
CA ASN A 447 10.46 -3.93 -31.53
C ASN A 447 9.13 -3.61 -30.85
N VAL A 448 8.08 -3.42 -31.65
CA VAL A 448 6.70 -3.42 -31.17
C VAL A 448 6.06 -4.73 -31.59
N LYS A 449 5.57 -5.51 -30.62
CA LYS A 449 4.82 -6.74 -30.87
C LYS A 449 3.46 -6.67 -30.20
N VAL A 450 2.40 -6.74 -31.00
CA VAL A 450 1.01 -6.77 -30.54
C VAL A 450 0.37 -8.07 -30.95
N ALA A 451 -0.19 -8.79 -29.98
CA ALA A 451 -1.02 -9.96 -30.21
C ALA A 451 -2.41 -9.75 -29.61
N GLY A 452 -3.45 -10.16 -30.34
CA GLY A 452 -4.86 -10.00 -29.99
C GLY A 452 -5.64 -11.32 -29.97
N GLY A 453 -6.79 -11.29 -29.30
CA GLY A 453 -7.68 -12.43 -29.10
C GLY A 453 -8.79 -12.53 -30.14
N GLU A 454 -9.79 -13.38 -29.86
CA GLU A 454 -10.89 -13.76 -30.76
C GLU A 454 -11.95 -12.66 -31.04
N GLY A 455 -11.88 -11.49 -30.38
CA GLY A 455 -12.86 -10.39 -30.53
C GLY A 455 -12.47 -9.31 -31.55
N VAL A 456 -13.19 -8.18 -31.54
CA VAL A 456 -12.81 -6.98 -32.33
C VAL A 456 -11.52 -6.39 -31.77
N ASN A 457 -10.53 -6.17 -32.64
CA ASN A 457 -9.22 -5.66 -32.24
C ASN A 457 -8.93 -4.32 -32.92
N THR A 458 -8.39 -3.36 -32.17
CA THR A 458 -7.90 -2.11 -32.73
C THR A 458 -6.42 -1.92 -32.39
N PHE A 459 -5.63 -1.50 -33.37
CA PHE A 459 -4.25 -1.06 -33.15
C PHE A 459 -3.99 0.25 -33.86
N SER A 460 -3.60 1.24 -33.07
CA SER A 460 -3.13 2.54 -33.56
C SER A 460 -1.67 2.71 -33.18
N LEU A 461 -0.82 3.05 -34.15
CA LEU A 461 0.55 3.50 -33.93
C LEU A 461 0.73 4.82 -34.65
N VAL A 462 0.77 5.90 -33.88
CA VAL A 462 0.61 7.26 -34.40
C VAL A 462 1.67 8.19 -33.83
N GLY A 463 2.24 9.04 -34.68
CA GLY A 463 3.30 9.99 -34.29
C GLY A 463 4.56 9.36 -33.70
N SER A 464 4.76 8.06 -33.87
CA SER A 464 5.71 7.27 -33.09
C SER A 464 6.93 6.80 -33.90
N GLY A 465 8.03 6.52 -33.21
CA GLY A 465 9.26 5.98 -33.80
C GLY A 465 9.60 4.61 -33.23
N VAL A 466 9.81 3.63 -34.09
CA VAL A 466 10.21 2.26 -33.75
C VAL A 466 11.55 1.95 -34.40
N GLY A 467 12.60 1.79 -33.61
CA GLY A 467 13.95 1.46 -34.10
C GLY A 467 14.05 0.06 -34.68
N GLY A 468 13.28 -0.89 -34.13
CA GLY A 468 13.16 -2.26 -34.61
C GLY A 468 11.99 -2.46 -35.58
N GLY A 469 11.40 -3.66 -35.54
CA GLY A 469 10.25 -4.04 -36.35
C GLY A 469 8.91 -3.90 -35.61
N VAL A 470 7.83 -3.86 -36.38
CA VAL A 470 6.45 -3.88 -35.88
C VAL A 470 5.78 -5.18 -36.32
N SER A 471 5.23 -5.93 -35.37
CA SER A 471 4.48 -7.16 -35.63
C SER A 471 3.11 -7.10 -34.95
N VAL A 472 2.05 -7.17 -35.74
CA VAL A 472 0.66 -7.25 -35.28
C VAL A 472 0.10 -8.58 -35.74
N ALA A 473 -0.38 -9.39 -34.79
CA ALA A 473 -0.94 -10.71 -35.07
C ALA A 473 -2.20 -10.96 -34.25
N TYR A 474 -3.34 -11.01 -34.92
CA TYR A 474 -4.63 -11.33 -34.33
C TYR A 474 -5.08 -12.74 -34.72
N LYS A 475 -5.93 -13.33 -33.88
CA LYS A 475 -6.43 -14.71 -34.03
C LYS A 475 -7.93 -14.75 -34.35
N SER A 476 -8.58 -13.61 -34.61
CA SER A 476 -10.04 -13.46 -34.49
C SER A 476 -10.88 -13.86 -35.69
N ALA A 477 -12.18 -14.03 -35.41
CA ALA A 477 -13.33 -14.07 -36.34
C ALA A 477 -14.17 -12.78 -36.33
N GLY A 478 -13.65 -11.71 -35.71
CA GLY A 478 -14.28 -10.39 -35.63
C GLY A 478 -13.42 -9.34 -36.33
N ALA A 479 -14.07 -8.27 -36.81
CA ALA A 479 -13.44 -7.17 -37.52
C ALA A 479 -12.28 -6.53 -36.73
N SER A 480 -11.19 -6.24 -37.42
CA SER A 480 -10.02 -5.56 -36.88
C SER A 480 -9.77 -4.24 -37.57
N ASN A 481 -9.30 -3.23 -36.82
CA ASN A 481 -8.91 -1.94 -37.39
C ASN A 481 -7.47 -1.60 -37.01
N ILE A 482 -6.62 -1.47 -38.02
CA ILE A 482 -5.20 -1.15 -37.88
C ILE A 482 -4.93 0.18 -38.55
N VAL A 483 -4.38 1.14 -37.80
CA VAL A 483 -4.00 2.47 -38.27
C VAL A 483 -2.57 2.77 -37.88
N LEU A 484 -1.72 3.01 -38.87
CA LEU A 484 -0.35 3.47 -38.67
C LEU A 484 -0.22 4.84 -39.37
N ASP A 485 0.02 5.92 -38.62
CA ASP A 485 -0.03 7.30 -39.15
C ASP A 485 0.54 8.39 -38.22
N PRO A 486 1.43 9.28 -38.68
CA PRO A 486 2.69 8.97 -39.34
C PRO A 486 3.59 8.16 -38.39
N THR A 487 4.42 7.26 -38.90
CA THR A 487 5.31 6.43 -38.07
C THR A 487 6.56 5.99 -38.83
N GLY A 488 7.71 6.02 -38.14
CA GLY A 488 8.97 5.45 -38.64
C GLY A 488 9.22 4.05 -38.05
N ILE A 489 9.49 3.06 -38.91
CA ILE A 489 9.81 1.68 -38.54
C ILE A 489 11.17 1.33 -39.14
N GLY A 490 12.17 1.09 -38.30
CA GLY A 490 13.55 0.85 -38.72
C GLY A 490 13.78 -0.49 -39.41
N ALA A 491 12.97 -1.50 -39.09
CA ALA A 491 13.07 -2.85 -39.66
C ALA A 491 11.75 -3.28 -40.34
N ASP A 492 11.34 -4.54 -40.14
CA ASP A 492 10.19 -5.14 -40.83
C ASP A 492 8.84 -4.70 -40.22
N LEU A 493 7.82 -4.58 -41.07
CA LEU A 493 6.41 -4.46 -40.70
C LEU A 493 5.68 -5.76 -41.07
N THR A 494 5.04 -6.41 -40.10
CA THR A 494 4.20 -7.60 -40.33
C THR A 494 2.84 -7.42 -39.69
N ILE A 495 1.77 -7.54 -40.48
CA ILE A 495 0.38 -7.47 -40.06
C ILE A 495 -0.33 -8.76 -40.47
N ALA A 496 -1.03 -9.39 -39.53
CA ALA A 496 -1.93 -10.51 -39.75
C ALA A 496 -3.20 -10.32 -38.91
N THR A 497 -4.36 -10.10 -39.54
CA THR A 497 -5.61 -9.78 -38.81
C THR A 497 -6.56 -10.97 -38.61
N GLY A 498 -6.53 -11.98 -39.48
CA GLY A 498 -7.17 -13.26 -39.22
C GLY A 498 -8.41 -13.47 -40.09
N THR A 499 -9.59 -13.49 -39.47
CA THR A 499 -10.87 -13.57 -40.17
C THR A 499 -11.81 -12.48 -39.65
N GLY A 500 -12.76 -12.05 -40.48
CA GLY A 500 -13.61 -10.89 -40.22
C GLY A 500 -13.33 -9.77 -41.22
N ALA A 501 -14.22 -8.78 -41.30
CA ALA A 501 -14.01 -7.62 -42.17
C ALA A 501 -12.98 -6.68 -41.55
N ASP A 502 -11.74 -6.72 -42.05
CA ASP A 502 -10.61 -6.00 -41.50
C ASP A 502 -10.29 -4.72 -42.28
N SER A 503 -9.80 -3.70 -41.57
CA SER A 503 -9.36 -2.42 -42.15
C SER A 503 -7.90 -2.17 -41.77
N VAL A 504 -7.03 -2.01 -42.77
CA VAL A 504 -5.61 -1.70 -42.59
C VAL A 504 -5.28 -0.40 -43.31
N GLN A 505 -4.90 0.63 -42.55
CA GLN A 505 -4.53 1.95 -43.03
C GLN A 505 -3.06 2.25 -42.73
N LEU A 506 -2.27 2.45 -43.79
CA LEU A 506 -0.84 2.71 -43.74
C LEU A 506 -0.56 4.10 -44.33
N PHE A 507 -0.46 5.13 -43.48
CA PHE A 507 -0.31 6.52 -43.90
C PHE A 507 0.98 7.17 -43.41
N ALA A 508 1.61 7.95 -44.28
CA ALA A 508 2.84 8.69 -43.97
C ALA A 508 3.90 7.84 -43.23
N LEU A 509 4.09 6.61 -43.69
CA LEU A 509 4.99 5.64 -43.07
C LEU A 509 6.37 5.64 -43.72
N THR A 510 7.39 5.36 -42.91
CA THR A 510 8.70 4.94 -43.42
C THR A 510 9.02 3.57 -42.83
N VAL A 511 9.16 2.55 -43.68
CA VAL A 511 9.55 1.20 -43.26
C VAL A 511 10.88 0.85 -43.92
N GLY A 512 11.92 0.63 -43.11
CA GLY A 512 13.26 0.31 -43.61
C GLY A 512 13.38 -1.10 -44.18
N GLY A 513 12.65 -2.07 -43.60
CA GLY A 513 12.68 -3.47 -43.95
C GLY A 513 11.52 -3.93 -44.84
N ARG A 514 11.19 -5.21 -44.75
CA ARG A 514 10.09 -5.85 -45.48
C ARG A 514 8.74 -5.50 -44.86
N THR A 515 7.75 -5.22 -45.69
CA THR A 515 6.35 -5.10 -45.28
C THR A 515 5.56 -6.33 -45.73
N SER A 516 4.81 -6.95 -44.81
CA SER A 516 3.90 -8.06 -45.08
C SER A 516 2.55 -7.78 -44.43
N VAL A 517 1.50 -7.69 -45.22
CA VAL A 517 0.11 -7.53 -44.75
C VAL A 517 -0.69 -8.75 -45.20
N LYS A 518 -1.39 -9.37 -44.25
CA LYS A 518 -2.30 -10.49 -44.49
C LYS A 518 -3.62 -10.23 -43.76
N THR A 519 -4.71 -10.03 -44.48
CA THR A 519 -5.99 -9.73 -43.82
C THR A 519 -6.77 -11.01 -43.51
N GLY A 520 -6.90 -11.90 -44.49
CA GLY A 520 -7.14 -13.32 -44.28
C GLY A 520 -8.47 -13.79 -44.85
N GLY A 521 -9.59 -13.61 -44.18
CA GLY A 521 -10.87 -13.95 -44.77
C GLY A 521 -12.01 -13.11 -44.22
N GLY A 522 -12.85 -12.58 -45.08
CA GLY A 522 -13.76 -11.50 -44.75
C GLY A 522 -13.62 -10.38 -45.78
N ILE A 523 -14.59 -9.48 -45.86
CA ILE A 523 -14.51 -8.30 -46.75
C ILE A 523 -13.49 -7.32 -46.16
N ASP A 524 -12.27 -7.33 -46.70
CA ASP A 524 -11.17 -6.56 -46.16
C ASP A 524 -10.93 -5.25 -46.94
N THR A 525 -10.33 -4.27 -46.26
CA THR A 525 -9.92 -3.00 -46.84
C THR A 525 -8.48 -2.69 -46.48
N VAL A 526 -7.63 -2.51 -47.49
CA VAL A 526 -6.22 -2.13 -47.32
C VAL A 526 -5.91 -0.85 -48.08
N VAL A 527 -5.52 0.18 -47.33
CA VAL A 527 -5.22 1.50 -47.88
C VAL A 527 -3.79 1.88 -47.54
N VAL A 528 -2.99 2.14 -48.57
CA VAL A 528 -1.58 2.55 -48.44
C VAL A 528 -1.39 3.91 -49.10
N GLY A 529 -0.96 4.91 -48.34
CA GLY A 529 -0.65 6.19 -48.96
C GLY A 529 -0.13 7.33 -48.11
N VAL A 530 -0.36 8.54 -48.60
CA VAL A 530 0.06 9.82 -47.99
C VAL A 530 1.59 9.91 -47.80
N SER A 531 2.36 9.84 -48.89
CA SER A 531 3.83 9.94 -48.86
C SER A 531 4.53 8.83 -48.08
N SER A 532 4.02 7.60 -48.15
CA SER A 532 4.65 6.44 -47.51
C SER A 532 5.84 5.91 -48.32
N SER A 533 6.87 5.41 -47.64
CA SER A 533 8.08 4.83 -48.20
C SER A 533 8.36 3.44 -47.60
N PHE A 534 8.50 2.45 -48.47
CA PHE A 534 8.79 1.05 -48.12
C PHE A 534 10.12 0.65 -48.75
N GLY A 535 11.17 0.51 -47.94
CA GLY A 535 12.53 0.24 -48.40
C GLY A 535 12.75 -1.20 -48.88
N GLY A 536 12.11 -2.16 -48.23
CA GLY A 536 12.17 -3.58 -48.60
C GLY A 536 11.04 -4.04 -49.52
N ASP A 537 10.89 -5.36 -49.63
CA ASP A 537 9.75 -5.96 -50.35
C ASP A 537 8.44 -5.62 -49.64
N PHE A 538 7.40 -5.33 -50.42
CA PHE A 538 6.03 -5.12 -49.96
C PHE A 538 5.15 -6.28 -50.43
N LEU A 539 4.59 -7.04 -49.50
CA LEU A 539 3.74 -8.19 -49.75
C LEU A 539 2.34 -7.94 -49.15
N LEU A 540 1.31 -8.06 -49.98
CA LEU A 540 -0.09 -8.00 -49.58
C LEU A 540 -0.83 -9.25 -50.06
N ASP A 541 -1.65 -9.81 -49.17
CA ASP A 541 -2.48 -11.00 -49.38
C ASP A 541 -3.81 -10.75 -48.65
N THR A 542 -4.89 -10.41 -49.36
CA THR A 542 -6.17 -10.06 -48.71
C THR A 542 -7.00 -11.30 -48.37
N GLY A 543 -6.90 -12.34 -49.19
CA GLY A 543 -7.21 -13.71 -48.80
C GLY A 543 -8.48 -14.27 -49.43
N THR A 544 -9.64 -14.14 -48.78
CA THR A 544 -10.92 -14.65 -49.31
C THR A 544 -12.07 -13.71 -49.02
N GLU A 545 -13.11 -13.75 -49.87
CA GLU A 545 -14.22 -12.80 -49.95
C GLU A 545 -13.85 -11.55 -50.76
N ASP A 546 -14.79 -10.61 -50.92
CA ASP A 546 -14.65 -9.47 -51.83
C ASP A 546 -13.82 -8.37 -51.14
N ASP A 547 -12.57 -8.20 -51.56
CA ASP A 547 -11.62 -7.31 -50.93
C ASP A 547 -11.41 -6.00 -51.70
N TRP A 548 -11.08 -4.93 -50.98
CA TRP A 548 -10.70 -3.65 -51.57
C TRP A 548 -9.30 -3.20 -51.17
N MET A 549 -8.50 -2.82 -52.16
CA MET A 549 -7.16 -2.30 -51.97
C MET A 549 -6.96 -0.98 -52.72
N ALA A 550 -6.30 -0.02 -52.07
CA ALA A 550 -5.87 1.22 -52.71
C ALA A 550 -4.40 1.57 -52.37
N LEU A 551 -3.57 1.79 -53.40
CA LEU A 551 -2.22 2.32 -53.29
C LEU A 551 -2.16 3.73 -53.89
N TYR A 552 -1.72 4.72 -53.14
CA TYR A 552 -1.51 6.08 -53.67
C TYR A 552 -0.30 6.77 -53.04
N ALA A 553 0.28 7.72 -53.76
CA ALA A 553 1.33 8.64 -53.29
C ALA A 553 2.42 7.95 -52.43
N SER A 554 2.96 6.83 -52.91
CA SER A 554 3.89 5.98 -52.14
C SER A 554 5.09 5.52 -52.96
N ALA A 555 6.20 5.23 -52.28
CA ALA A 555 7.42 4.71 -52.88
C ALA A 555 7.74 3.31 -52.36
N PHE A 556 7.98 2.38 -53.28
CA PHE A 556 8.33 0.99 -53.03
C PHE A 556 9.74 0.72 -53.60
N GLY A 557 10.74 0.64 -52.71
CA GLY A 557 12.14 0.39 -53.09
C GLY A 557 12.40 -1.07 -53.47
N GLY A 558 11.72 -2.01 -52.80
CA GLY A 558 11.79 -3.44 -53.11
C GLY A 558 10.74 -3.90 -54.12
N ARG A 559 10.47 -5.21 -54.11
CA ARG A 559 9.40 -5.80 -54.93
C ARG A 559 8.04 -5.46 -54.34
N LEU A 560 7.10 -5.07 -55.19
CA LEU A 560 5.69 -4.94 -54.85
C LEU A 560 4.96 -6.22 -55.30
N ASN A 561 4.39 -6.97 -54.36
CA ASN A 561 3.61 -8.16 -54.66
C ASN A 561 2.25 -8.08 -53.96
N VAL A 562 1.19 -7.93 -54.75
CA VAL A 562 -0.19 -7.92 -54.28
C VAL A 562 -0.91 -9.14 -54.81
N ARG A 563 -1.51 -9.87 -53.90
CA ARG A 563 -2.49 -10.91 -54.18
C ARG A 563 -3.79 -10.50 -53.51
N MET A 564 -4.86 -10.39 -54.29
CA MET A 564 -6.19 -10.09 -53.74
C MET A 564 -6.72 -11.36 -53.09
N GLY A 565 -7.25 -12.34 -53.83
CA GLY A 565 -7.63 -13.56 -53.14
C GLY A 565 -8.56 -14.45 -53.93
N ALA A 566 -9.52 -15.05 -53.23
CA ALA A 566 -10.69 -15.62 -53.88
C ALA A 566 -11.91 -14.79 -53.49
N GLY A 567 -12.63 -14.25 -54.46
CA GLY A 567 -13.67 -13.23 -54.23
C GLY A 567 -13.74 -12.30 -55.43
N ASP A 568 -14.73 -11.42 -55.48
CA ASP A 568 -14.83 -10.41 -56.54
C ASP A 568 -14.11 -9.13 -56.07
N ASP A 569 -12.81 -9.02 -56.35
CA ASP A 569 -11.92 -8.04 -55.73
C ASP A 569 -11.81 -6.71 -56.51
N ARG A 570 -11.47 -5.63 -55.78
CA ARG A 570 -11.17 -4.31 -56.37
C ARG A 570 -9.82 -3.76 -55.92
N ALA A 571 -8.96 -3.48 -56.89
CA ALA A 571 -7.65 -2.85 -56.68
C ALA A 571 -7.57 -1.49 -57.38
N GLU A 572 -7.11 -0.46 -56.65
CA GLU A 572 -6.87 0.89 -57.17
C GLU A 572 -5.39 1.27 -57.01
N VAL A 573 -4.76 1.74 -58.08
CA VAL A 573 -3.35 2.16 -58.10
C VAL A 573 -3.22 3.58 -58.64
N GLY A 574 -2.78 4.49 -57.78
CA GLY A 574 -2.59 5.91 -58.09
C GLY A 574 -3.81 6.85 -58.04
N PRO A 575 -4.98 6.52 -57.44
CA PRO A 575 -6.20 7.37 -57.52
C PRO A 575 -6.02 8.74 -56.85
N ALA A 576 -5.16 8.82 -55.83
CA ALA A 576 -4.89 10.04 -55.06
C ALA A 576 -3.41 10.43 -55.07
N GLY A 577 -2.70 10.14 -56.17
CA GLY A 577 -1.30 10.51 -56.37
C GLY A 577 -0.43 9.33 -56.82
N ALA A 578 0.59 9.63 -57.62
CA ALA A 578 1.42 8.62 -58.26
C ALA A 578 2.18 7.73 -57.27
N ILE A 579 2.33 6.45 -57.61
CA ILE A 579 3.24 5.53 -56.94
C ILE A 579 4.56 5.38 -57.71
N THR A 580 5.62 5.01 -56.99
CA THR A 580 6.91 4.65 -57.60
C THR A 580 7.32 3.26 -57.12
N VAL A 581 7.72 2.38 -58.04
CA VAL A 581 8.22 1.04 -57.74
C VAL A 581 9.58 0.88 -58.40
N GLU A 582 10.63 0.80 -57.58
CA GLU A 582 12.01 0.60 -58.05
C GLU A 582 12.32 -0.88 -58.33
N GLY A 583 11.67 -1.79 -57.61
CA GLY A 583 11.72 -3.23 -57.86
C GLY A 583 10.73 -3.69 -58.94
N SER A 584 10.49 -5.01 -58.97
CA SER A 584 9.41 -5.58 -59.79
C SER A 584 8.06 -5.42 -59.11
N ALA A 585 7.01 -5.17 -59.88
CA ALA A 585 5.62 -5.20 -59.42
C ALA A 585 4.88 -6.42 -59.97
N ALA A 586 4.13 -7.11 -59.11
CA ALA A 586 3.18 -8.15 -59.47
C ALA A 586 1.84 -7.88 -58.77
N LEU A 587 0.76 -7.86 -59.54
CA LEU A 587 -0.61 -7.68 -59.08
C LEU A 587 -1.43 -8.87 -59.59
N ASP A 588 -2.01 -9.64 -58.67
CA ASP A 588 -2.79 -10.85 -58.98
C ASP A 588 -4.17 -10.77 -58.31
N GLY A 589 -5.24 -10.63 -59.11
CA GLY A 589 -6.61 -10.70 -58.60
C GLY A 589 -7.01 -12.11 -58.14
N ALA A 590 -6.32 -13.13 -58.70
CA ALA A 590 -6.51 -14.53 -58.41
C ALA A 590 -7.88 -15.10 -58.86
N ALA A 591 -8.81 -15.46 -57.96
CA ALA A 591 -10.01 -16.23 -58.34
C ALA A 591 -11.32 -15.49 -58.05
N GLY A 592 -11.91 -14.89 -59.07
CA GLY A 592 -13.26 -14.31 -59.01
C GLY A 592 -13.51 -13.41 -60.22
N LEU A 593 -14.35 -12.39 -60.07
CA LEU A 593 -14.50 -11.30 -61.04
C LEU A 593 -13.80 -10.05 -60.52
N ASP A 594 -12.54 -9.91 -60.89
CA ASP A 594 -11.64 -8.92 -60.29
C ASP A 594 -11.50 -7.67 -61.17
N SER A 595 -11.37 -6.51 -60.52
CA SER A 595 -11.21 -5.21 -61.16
C SER A 595 -9.94 -4.49 -60.71
N LEU A 596 -9.19 -3.96 -61.67
CA LEU A 596 -7.99 -3.15 -61.46
C LEU A 596 -8.14 -1.79 -62.13
N GLU A 597 -8.06 -0.73 -61.34
CA GLU A 597 -8.08 0.65 -61.80
C GLU A 597 -6.68 1.26 -61.64
N ILE A 598 -6.04 1.64 -62.75
CA ILE A 598 -4.72 2.30 -62.71
C ILE A 598 -4.90 3.77 -63.07
N GLU A 599 -5.00 4.60 -62.04
CA GLU A 599 -5.23 6.03 -62.19
C GLU A 599 -3.94 6.84 -62.14
N GLY A 600 -3.94 7.97 -62.86
CA GLY A 600 -2.90 8.99 -62.80
C GLY A 600 -1.73 8.80 -63.78
N ASN A 601 -1.38 9.86 -64.51
CA ASN A 601 -0.29 9.89 -65.51
C ASN A 601 1.13 9.87 -64.91
N GLY A 602 1.31 9.43 -63.66
CA GLY A 602 2.57 9.57 -62.92
C GLY A 602 3.11 8.31 -62.29
N ASN A 603 2.39 7.19 -62.34
CA ASN A 603 2.88 5.92 -61.78
C ASN A 603 4.15 5.49 -62.52
N ALA A 604 5.23 5.25 -61.77
CA ALA A 604 6.53 4.89 -62.34
C ALA A 604 6.95 3.50 -61.86
N PHE A 605 7.15 2.59 -62.80
CA PHE A 605 7.65 1.24 -62.54
C PHE A 605 8.99 1.05 -63.25
N ALA A 606 10.02 0.65 -62.51
CA ALA A 606 11.34 0.38 -63.10
C ALA A 606 11.31 -0.79 -64.09
N VAL A 607 10.44 -1.77 -63.83
CA VAL A 607 10.09 -2.88 -64.71
C VAL A 607 8.57 -2.89 -64.88
N PRO A 608 8.03 -3.08 -66.11
CA PRO A 608 6.58 -3.15 -66.30
C PRO A 608 5.93 -4.16 -65.34
N PRO A 609 4.80 -3.80 -64.69
CA PRO A 609 4.14 -4.68 -63.73
C PRO A 609 3.61 -5.94 -64.42
N VAL A 610 3.70 -7.07 -63.73
CA VAL A 610 3.00 -8.30 -64.12
C VAL A 610 1.60 -8.24 -63.53
N ILE A 611 0.58 -8.25 -64.39
CA ILE A 611 -0.84 -8.19 -63.99
C ILE A 611 -1.51 -9.49 -64.42
N THR A 612 -2.09 -10.22 -63.47
CA THR A 612 -2.80 -11.49 -63.71
C THR A 612 -4.12 -11.53 -62.94
N GLY A 613 -5.05 -12.37 -63.40
CA GLY A 613 -6.30 -12.62 -62.69
C GLY A 613 -7.19 -11.38 -62.51
N PHE A 614 -7.16 -10.41 -63.43
CA PHE A 614 -8.10 -9.29 -63.46
C PHE A 614 -8.93 -9.35 -64.75
N GLU A 615 -10.25 -9.43 -64.62
CA GLU A 615 -11.20 -9.47 -65.74
C GLU A 615 -11.47 -8.09 -66.30
N THR A 616 -11.41 -7.06 -65.45
CA THR A 616 -11.61 -5.65 -65.84
C THR A 616 -10.40 -4.82 -65.46
N ILE A 617 -9.79 -4.14 -66.45
CA ILE A 617 -8.68 -3.21 -66.22
C ILE A 617 -9.04 -1.86 -66.87
N THR A 618 -9.05 -0.79 -66.08
CA THR A 618 -9.40 0.57 -66.53
C THR A 618 -8.30 1.58 -66.28
#